data_AF-A0A2R6B3W3-F1
#
_entry.id   AF-A0A2R6B3W3-F1
#
_cell.length_a   1.000
_cell.length_b   1.000
_cell.length_c   1.000
_cell.angle_alpha   90.00
_cell.angle_beta   90.00
_cell.angle_gamma   90.00
#
_symmetry.space_group_name_H-M   'P 1'
#
loop_
_entity.id
_entity.type
_entity.pdbx_description
1 polymer ?
#
loop_
_entity_poly.entity_id
_entity_poly.type
_entity_poly.pdbx_seq_one_letter_code
_entity_poly.pdbx_strand_id
1 'polypeptide(L)' 'MPEVVVRSTENGPNLVVLDGKVVAALCRCGGSSKKPYCDGTHRKNGFQAAAAEVKVL' A
#
# COMPACT_ATOMS: atom_id res chain seq x y z
N MET A 1 4.84 2.32 22.66
CA MET A 1 3.69 2.01 21.77
C MET A 1 4.24 2.11 20.36
N PRO A 2 4.15 1.06 19.53
CA PRO A 2 4.71 1.10 18.18
C PRO A 2 3.94 2.13 17.34
N GLU A 3 4.66 2.89 16.52
CA GLU A 3 4.03 3.79 15.57
C GLU A 3 3.53 2.97 14.37
N VAL A 4 2.22 3.08 14.09
CA VAL A 4 1.57 2.35 13.00
C VAL A 4 1.07 3.34 11.97
N VAL A 5 1.62 3.27 10.76
CA VAL A 5 1.24 4.14 9.64
C VAL A 5 0.84 3.29 8.44
N VAL A 6 -0.24 3.68 7.77
CA VAL A 6 -0.59 3.18 6.45
C VAL A 6 -0.29 4.27 5.43
N ARG A 7 0.72 4.03 4.58
CA ARG A 7 1.12 4.94 3.50
C ARG A 7 0.64 4.43 2.16
N SER A 8 -0.35 5.09 1.58
CA SER A 8 -0.73 4.92 0.17
C SER A 8 0.34 5.53 -0.73
N THR A 9 0.98 4.75 -1.60
CA THR A 9 1.85 5.31 -2.64
C THR A 9 1.01 5.81 -3.82
N GLU A 10 1.49 6.84 -4.52
CA GLU A 10 0.88 7.29 -5.77
C GLU A 10 0.80 6.12 -6.76
N ASN A 11 -0.40 5.90 -7.32
CA ASN A 11 -0.71 4.85 -8.30
C ASN A 11 -0.28 3.43 -7.89
N GLY A 12 -0.10 3.16 -6.60
CA GLY A 12 0.49 1.92 -6.12
C GLY A 12 -0.17 1.37 -4.85
N PRO A 13 0.52 0.50 -4.11
CA PRO A 13 -0.05 -0.19 -2.95
C PRO A 13 -0.24 0.70 -1.72
N ASN A 14 -0.93 0.14 -0.73
CA ASN A 14 -0.85 0.58 0.66
C ASN A 14 0.36 -0.08 1.32
N LEU A 15 1.31 0.70 1.81
CA LEU A 15 2.40 0.20 2.64
C LEU A 15 1.98 0.23 4.10
N VAL A 16 2.12 -0.90 4.78
CA VAL A 16 1.98 -0.99 6.24
C VAL A 16 3.37 -0.73 6.83
N VAL A 17 3.47 0.31 7.64
CA VAL A 17 4.71 0.77 8.26
C VAL A 17 4.59 0.60 9.78
N LEU A 18 5.52 -0.15 10.36
CA LEU A 18 5.67 -0.32 11.80
C LEU A 18 7.04 0.24 12.20
N ASP A 19 7.05 1.25 13.07
CA ASP A 19 8.28 1.89 13.56
C ASP A 19 9.25 2.26 12.42
N GLY A 20 8.70 2.90 11.37
CA GLY A 20 9.46 3.34 10.18
C GLY A 20 9.82 2.23 9.18
N LYS A 21 9.51 0.95 9.47
CA LYS A 21 9.82 -0.18 8.57
C LYS A 21 8.58 -0.61 7.80
N VAL A 22 8.73 -0.74 6.48
CA VAL A 22 7.69 -1.35 5.63
C VAL A 22 7.66 -2.84 5.91
N VAL A 23 6.54 -3.33 6.43
CA VAL A 23 6.35 -4.76 6.75
C VAL A 23 5.42 -5.47 5.78
N ALA A 24 4.58 -4.73 5.06
CA ALA A 24 3.72 -5.28 4.02
C ALA A 24 3.40 -4.24 2.95
N ALA A 25 3.14 -4.73 1.74
CA ALA A 25 2.55 -3.95 0.65
C ALA A 25 1.22 -4.60 0.24
N LEU A 26 0.11 -3.92 0.51
CA LEU A 26 -1.24 -4.41 0.25
C LEU A 26 -1.78 -3.83 -1.05
N CYS A 27 -2.44 -4.69 -1.83
CA CYS A 27 -3.11 -4.32 -3.05
C CYS A 27 -4.33 -3.45 -2.76
N ARG A 28 -4.39 -2.26 -3.37
CA ARG A 28 -5.59 -1.41 -3.41
C ARG A 28 -6.13 -1.18 -4.83
N CYS A 29 -5.41 -1.63 -5.86
CA CYS A 29 -5.79 -1.46 -7.27
C CYS A 29 -6.80 -2.51 -7.78
N GLY A 30 -7.17 -3.51 -6.96
CA GLY A 30 -8.03 -4.62 -7.36
C GLY A 30 -7.39 -5.65 -8.32
N GLY A 31 -6.24 -5.36 -8.94
CA GLY A 31 -5.66 -6.20 -10.00
C GLY A 31 -4.78 -7.38 -9.56
N SER A 32 -4.30 -7.41 -8.31
CA SER A 32 -3.28 -8.40 -7.88
C SER A 32 -3.74 -9.86 -7.98
N SER A 33 -2.91 -10.74 -8.49
CA SER A 33 -3.10 -12.20 -8.45
C SER A 33 -2.79 -12.79 -7.07
N LYS A 34 -2.07 -12.05 -6.21
CA LYS A 34 -1.62 -12.47 -4.87
C LYS A 34 -2.33 -11.72 -3.73
N LYS A 35 -3.62 -11.42 -3.89
CA LYS A 35 -4.40 -10.71 -2.86
C LYS A 35 -4.28 -11.38 -1.48
N PRO A 36 -4.20 -10.60 -0.38
CA PRO A 36 -4.33 -9.15 -0.32
C PRO A 36 -3.04 -8.38 -0.68
N TYR A 37 -1.93 -9.07 -0.98
CA TYR A 37 -0.65 -8.43 -1.26
C TYR A 37 -0.59 -7.81 -2.66
N CYS A 38 0.21 -6.77 -2.80
CA CYS A 38 0.53 -6.18 -4.09
C CYS A 38 1.58 -7.02 -4.82
N ASP A 39 1.30 -7.35 -6.09
CA ASP A 39 2.23 -8.07 -6.98
C ASP A 39 2.74 -7.19 -8.15
N GLY A 40 2.44 -5.89 -8.12
CA GLY A 40 2.85 -4.93 -9.15
C GLY A 40 1.84 -4.74 -10.29
N THR A 41 0.71 -5.45 -10.30
CA THR A 41 -0.31 -5.35 -11.37
C THR A 41 -0.86 -3.92 -11.57
N HIS A 42 -0.83 -3.07 -10.52
CA HIS A 42 -1.23 -1.67 -10.60
C HIS A 42 -0.52 -0.89 -11.73
N ARG A 43 0.72 -1.27 -12.08
CA ARG A 43 1.49 -0.64 -13.15
C ARG A 43 0.97 -0.96 -14.55
N LYS A 44 0.21 -2.05 -14.69
CA LYS A 44 -0.26 -2.58 -15.98
C LYS A 44 -1.75 -2.35 -16.19
N ASN A 45 -2.54 -2.20 -15.13
CA ASN A 45 -3.99 -2.08 -15.19
C ASN A 45 -4.50 -0.62 -15.15
N GLY A 46 -3.61 0.36 -15.28
CA GLY A 46 -3.99 1.78 -15.33
C GLY A 46 -4.51 2.35 -14.02
N PHE A 47 -4.19 1.74 -12.88
CA PHE A 47 -4.63 2.24 -11.58
C PHE A 47 -4.07 3.65 -11.31
N GLN A 48 -4.98 4.59 -11.05
CA GLN A 48 -4.66 5.99 -10.73
C GLN A 48 -5.24 6.34 -9.36
N ALA A 49 -4.38 6.80 -8.45
CA ALA A 49 -4.77 7.27 -7.14
C ALA A 49 -3.65 8.12 -6.54
N ALA A 50 -4.01 9.22 -5.88
CA ALA A 50 -3.06 10.05 -5.16
C ALA A 50 -2.36 9.27 -4.03
N ALA A 51 -1.17 9.74 -3.66
CA ALA A 51 -0.52 9.34 -2.43
C ALA A 51 -1.29 9.90 -1.22
N ALA A 52 -1.28 9.16 -0.11
CA ALA A 52 -1.88 9.58 1.15
C ALA A 52 -1.19 8.86 2.31
N GLU A 53 -1.27 9.42 3.50
CA GLU A 53 -0.72 8.81 4.70
C GLU A 53 -1.74 8.92 5.84
N VAL A 54 -1.94 7.81 6.55
CA VAL A 54 -2.83 7.74 7.71
C VAL A 54 -2.04 7.15 8.87
N LYS A 55 -1.84 7.95 9.92
CA LYS A 55 -1.38 7.46 11.21
C LYS A 55 -2.54 6.75 11.90
N VAL A 56 -2.34 5.47 12.21
CA VAL A 56 -3.38 4.61 12.76
C VAL A 56 -3.40 4.70 14.29
N LEU A 57 -2.21 4.74 14.91
CA LEU A 57 -1.98 4.82 16.35
C LEU A 57 -0.75 5.69 16.65
#